data_AF-A0A1K1P3A0-F1
#
_entry.id   AF-A0A1K1P3A0-F1
#
_cell.length_a   1.000
_cell.length_b   1.000
_cell.length_c   1.000
_cell.angle_alpha   90.00
_cell.angle_beta   90.00
_cell.angle_gamma   90.00
#
_symmetry.space_group_name_H-M   'P 1'
#
loop_
_entity.id
_entity.type
_entity.pdbx_description
1 polymer ?
#
loop_
_entity_poly.entity_id
_entity_poly.type
_entity_poly.pdbx_seq_one_letter_code
_entity_poly.pdbx_strand_id
1 'polypeptide(L)'
;MEKEFGKYTAFETLLRINSNECKYHPYKWYPHSIDSFKASIILDYNVEGAEALSKNLAYNLQYIQYLELCFKELKLSDVLYTMLVKNYVITGMSILEGIFTNLLKSKNLYSTTDIEKIYEFTSGIKNVSENCFFDGENRKIEPEEQKQQLEIKSTVYKKTERHYEEMHLHKMIEVIEKHRKDNPKVLDVSHTIYTPLKSLKELRNRVHLQISQHNTDHDYNAFSYIEKQEMGFILYQILTSEGISRNPATFEFLEVNCIKENDENQ
;
A
#
# COMPACT_ATOMS: atom_id res chain seq x y z
N MET A 1 -59.04 4.92 10.52
CA MET A 1 -57.69 4.55 10.97
C MET A 1 -56.83 4.37 9.75
N GLU A 2 -56.37 5.49 9.17
CA GLU A 2 -55.33 5.46 8.15
C GLU A 2 -53.99 5.26 8.86
N LYS A 3 -53.28 4.21 8.47
CA LYS A 3 -51.92 3.96 8.93
C LYS A 3 -51.04 5.03 8.32
N GLU A 4 -50.51 5.93 9.16
CA GLU A 4 -49.39 6.79 8.78
C GLU A 4 -48.21 5.89 8.40
N PHE A 5 -47.94 5.81 7.10
CA PHE A 5 -46.68 5.28 6.62
C PHE A 5 -45.59 6.23 7.08
N GLY A 6 -44.66 5.70 7.88
CA GLY A 6 -43.55 6.44 8.46
C GLY A 6 -42.84 7.29 7.40
N LYS A 7 -42.62 8.56 7.73
CA LYS A 7 -41.76 9.46 6.97
C LYS A 7 -40.40 8.79 6.77
N TYR A 8 -40.10 8.37 5.55
CA TYR A 8 -38.71 8.14 5.16
C TYR A 8 -37.97 9.48 5.32
N THR A 9 -37.05 9.55 6.27
CA THR A 9 -36.13 10.69 6.35
C THR A 9 -35.26 10.67 5.10
N ALA A 10 -35.39 11.70 4.26
CA ALA A 10 -34.48 11.90 3.15
C ALA A 10 -33.05 12.01 3.68
N PHE A 11 -32.09 11.47 2.95
CA PHE A 11 -30.66 11.63 3.25
C PHE A 11 -30.32 13.12 3.08
N GLU A 12 -30.41 13.93 4.14
CA GLU A 12 -30.39 15.40 4.02
C GLU A 12 -29.05 15.93 3.47
N THR A 13 -27.92 15.44 3.97
CA THR A 13 -26.58 15.69 3.41
C THR A 13 -25.53 14.85 4.17
N LEU A 14 -24.41 14.54 3.51
CA LEU A 14 -23.23 13.95 4.16
C LEU A 14 -22.22 15.00 4.65
N LEU A 15 -22.45 16.28 4.40
CA LEU A 15 -21.51 17.34 4.80
C LEU A 15 -21.54 17.57 6.32
N ARG A 16 -20.37 17.76 6.94
CA ARG A 16 -20.22 18.06 8.38
C ARG A 16 -20.83 19.39 8.77
N ILE A 17 -20.89 20.33 7.83
CA ILE A 17 -21.40 21.68 8.04
C ILE A 17 -22.56 21.91 7.07
N ASN A 18 -23.67 22.47 7.56
CA ASN A 18 -24.79 22.89 6.70
C ASN A 18 -24.28 23.91 5.67
N SER A 19 -24.73 23.78 4.42
CA SER A 19 -24.20 24.37 3.18
C SER A 19 -23.67 25.81 3.21
N ASN A 20 -24.05 26.64 4.16
CA ASN A 20 -23.73 28.06 4.24
C ASN A 20 -22.37 28.37 4.90
N GLU A 21 -21.73 27.41 5.57
CA GLU A 21 -20.43 27.60 6.25
C GLU A 21 -19.30 26.73 5.68
N CYS A 22 -19.57 25.94 4.64
CA CYS A 22 -18.49 25.25 3.92
C CYS A 22 -17.57 26.33 3.32
N LYS A 23 -16.29 26.35 3.70
CA LYS A 23 -15.30 27.38 3.30
C LYS A 23 -15.21 27.61 1.78
N TYR A 24 -15.70 26.66 0.99
CA TYR A 24 -15.73 26.64 -0.47
C TYR A 24 -17.07 27.13 -1.07
N HIS A 25 -18.00 27.64 -0.28
CA HIS A 25 -19.29 28.12 -0.76
C HIS A 25 -19.24 29.62 -1.20
N PRO A 26 -18.20 29.99 -1.98
CA PRO A 26 -18.50 30.41 -3.36
C PRO A 26 -17.58 29.82 -4.44
N TYR A 27 -16.55 29.05 -4.09
CA TYR A 27 -15.59 28.43 -5.02
C TYR A 27 -15.71 26.91 -4.98
N LYS A 28 -16.37 26.30 -5.98
CA LYS A 28 -16.41 24.84 -6.14
C LYS A 28 -15.00 24.28 -6.01
N TRP A 29 -14.77 23.45 -4.98
CA TRP A 29 -13.49 22.78 -4.82
C TRP A 29 -13.18 21.96 -6.08
N TYR A 30 -11.94 22.04 -6.54
CA TYR A 30 -11.42 21.24 -7.63
C TYR A 30 -10.00 20.81 -7.27
N PRO A 31 -9.62 19.55 -7.51
CA PRO A 31 -8.28 19.09 -7.18
C PRO A 31 -7.23 19.75 -8.10
N HIS A 32 -5.96 19.63 -7.73
CA HIS A 32 -4.87 20.00 -8.62
C HIS A 32 -4.97 19.25 -9.94
N SER A 33 -4.56 19.91 -11.03
CA SER A 33 -4.59 19.30 -12.36
C SER A 33 -3.58 18.16 -12.46
N ILE A 34 -3.89 17.19 -13.32
CA ILE A 34 -2.99 16.08 -13.64
C ILE A 34 -1.64 16.59 -14.14
N ASP A 35 -1.63 17.65 -14.95
CA ASP A 35 -0.38 18.24 -15.45
C ASP A 35 0.45 18.91 -14.34
N SER A 36 -0.20 19.48 -13.33
CA SER A 36 0.49 20.00 -12.14
C SER A 36 1.23 18.86 -11.43
N PHE A 37 0.55 17.76 -11.11
CA PHE A 37 1.20 16.61 -10.45
C PHE A 37 2.33 16.00 -11.29
N LYS A 38 2.13 15.86 -12.61
CA LYS A 38 3.18 15.34 -13.51
C LYS A 38 4.42 16.23 -13.53
N ALA A 39 4.24 17.55 -13.54
CA ALA A 39 5.35 18.50 -13.55
C ALA A 39 6.11 18.51 -12.21
N SER A 40 5.41 18.28 -11.10
CA SER A 40 5.94 18.39 -9.75
C SER A 40 6.82 17.22 -9.30
N ILE A 41 6.74 16.04 -9.92
CA ILE A 41 7.55 14.86 -9.57
C ILE A 41 8.75 14.72 -10.51
N ILE A 42 9.94 14.56 -9.95
CA ILE A 42 11.17 14.21 -10.66
C ILE A 42 11.13 12.71 -10.97
N LEU A 43 11.07 12.38 -12.25
CA LEU A 43 11.20 11.02 -12.77
C LEU A 43 12.32 10.98 -13.81
N ASP A 44 13.06 9.89 -13.83
CA ASP A 44 13.97 9.56 -14.93
C ASP A 44 13.17 8.93 -16.07
N TYR A 45 13.05 9.65 -17.18
CA TYR A 45 12.32 9.22 -18.37
C TYR A 45 13.12 8.23 -19.25
N ASN A 46 14.39 7.97 -18.95
CA ASN A 46 15.14 6.89 -19.58
C ASN A 46 14.72 5.50 -19.05
N VAL A 47 14.06 5.46 -17.89
CA VAL A 47 13.49 4.22 -17.34
C VAL A 47 12.25 3.85 -18.14
N GLU A 48 12.23 2.62 -18.65
CA GLU A 48 11.08 2.06 -19.37
C GLU A 48 9.78 2.21 -18.56
N GLY A 49 8.73 2.70 -19.21
CA GLY A 49 7.42 2.92 -18.60
C GLY A 49 7.29 4.21 -17.78
N ALA A 50 8.30 5.09 -17.74
CA ALA A 50 8.25 6.34 -16.96
C ALA A 50 7.08 7.27 -17.31
N GLU A 51 6.66 7.34 -18.59
CA GLU A 51 5.51 8.17 -18.99
C GLU A 51 4.19 7.62 -18.43
N ALA A 52 4.00 6.30 -18.50
CA ALA A 52 2.83 5.64 -17.92
C ALA A 52 2.82 5.79 -16.40
N LEU A 53 3.99 5.61 -15.76
CA LEU A 53 4.16 5.84 -14.33
C LEU A 53 3.80 7.28 -13.94
N SER A 54 4.28 8.28 -14.69
CA SER A 54 3.98 9.70 -14.44
C SER A 54 2.47 9.98 -14.41
N LYS A 55 1.73 9.42 -15.38
CA LYS A 55 0.25 9.52 -15.43
C LYS A 55 -0.40 8.81 -14.25
N ASN A 56 0.02 7.58 -13.96
CA ASN A 56 -0.52 6.80 -12.85
C ASN A 56 -0.29 7.48 -11.49
N LEU A 57 0.90 8.04 -11.25
CA LEU A 57 1.19 8.81 -10.04
C LEU A 57 0.25 10.01 -9.93
N ALA A 58 0.06 10.77 -11.00
CA ALA A 58 -0.82 11.94 -10.99
C ALA A 58 -2.29 11.58 -10.70
N TYR A 59 -2.82 10.49 -11.28
CA TYR A 59 -4.18 10.03 -10.97
C TYR A 59 -4.34 9.61 -9.51
N ASN A 60 -3.38 8.86 -8.98
CA ASN A 60 -3.42 8.39 -7.60
C ASN A 60 -3.25 9.55 -6.61
N LEU A 61 -2.41 10.54 -6.90
CA LEU A 61 -2.26 11.75 -6.07
C LEU A 61 -3.52 12.60 -6.06
N GLN A 62 -4.17 12.75 -7.21
CA GLN A 62 -5.46 13.42 -7.29
C GLN A 62 -6.52 12.69 -6.45
N TYR A 63 -6.49 11.36 -6.44
CA TYR A 63 -7.37 10.56 -5.60
C TYR A 63 -7.05 10.71 -4.10
N ILE A 64 -5.78 10.72 -3.69
CA ILE A 64 -5.39 11.03 -2.30
C ILE A 64 -5.90 12.41 -1.88
N GLN A 65 -5.78 13.42 -2.76
CA GLN A 65 -6.29 14.77 -2.49
C GLN A 65 -7.81 14.79 -2.31
N TYR A 66 -8.54 13.99 -3.08
CA TYR A 66 -9.98 13.81 -2.91
C TYR A 66 -10.30 13.11 -1.58
N LEU A 67 -9.56 12.08 -1.19
CA LEU A 67 -9.76 11.40 0.10
C LEU A 67 -9.54 12.36 1.28
N GLU A 68 -8.54 13.25 1.23
CA GLU A 68 -8.35 14.30 2.24
C GLU A 68 -9.57 15.22 2.35
N LEU A 69 -10.16 15.62 1.21
CA LEU A 69 -11.40 16.39 1.21
C LEU A 69 -12.53 15.59 1.88
N CYS A 70 -12.68 14.31 1.56
CA CYS A 70 -13.71 13.46 2.16
C CYS A 70 -13.58 13.39 3.69
N PHE A 71 -12.36 13.18 4.21
CA PHE A 71 -12.13 13.16 5.66
C PHE A 71 -12.48 14.49 6.32
N LYS A 72 -12.20 15.60 5.64
CA LYS A 72 -12.46 16.95 6.15
C LYS A 72 -13.94 17.32 6.14
N GLU A 73 -14.64 17.05 5.04
CA GLU A 73 -15.97 17.60 4.78
C GLU A 73 -17.10 16.63 5.10
N LEU A 74 -16.87 15.30 5.11
CA LEU A 74 -17.94 14.32 5.27
C LEU A 74 -18.13 13.85 6.71
N LYS A 75 -19.39 13.71 7.11
CA LYS A 75 -19.82 12.97 8.29
C LYS A 75 -19.96 11.50 7.90
N LEU A 76 -18.94 10.71 8.23
CA LEU A 76 -18.84 9.30 7.87
C LEU A 76 -19.27 8.43 9.04
N SER A 77 -19.91 7.30 8.75
CA SER A 77 -19.98 6.22 9.74
C SER A 77 -18.59 5.61 9.91
N ASP A 78 -18.35 4.93 11.04
CA ASP A 78 -17.06 4.31 11.32
C ASP A 78 -16.63 3.35 10.20
N VAL A 79 -17.57 2.57 9.65
CA VAL A 79 -17.30 1.67 8.52
C VAL A 79 -16.82 2.43 7.28
N LEU A 80 -17.49 3.52 6.91
CA LEU A 80 -17.10 4.32 5.74
C LEU A 80 -15.76 5.01 5.98
N TYR A 81 -15.52 5.51 7.20
CA TYR A 81 -14.24 6.10 7.58
C TYR A 81 -13.11 5.08 7.42
N THR A 82 -13.22 3.90 8.02
CA THR A 82 -12.25 2.80 7.90
C THR A 82 -12.01 2.45 6.43
N MET A 83 -13.07 2.37 5.61
CA MET A 83 -12.91 2.10 4.17
C MET A 83 -12.15 3.20 3.44
N LEU A 84 -12.35 4.48 3.79
CA LEU A 84 -11.56 5.57 3.22
C LEU A 84 -10.10 5.49 3.67
N VAL A 85 -9.84 5.18 4.95
CA VAL A 85 -8.46 5.00 5.46
C VAL A 85 -7.77 3.87 4.71
N LYS A 86 -8.44 2.73 4.53
CA LYS A 86 -7.92 1.60 3.77
C LYS A 86 -7.51 2.01 2.35
N ASN A 87 -8.40 2.70 1.63
CA ASN A 87 -8.08 3.20 0.28
C ASN A 87 -6.91 4.19 0.30
N TYR A 88 -6.86 5.08 1.30
CA TYR A 88 -5.78 6.05 1.46
C TYR A 88 -4.42 5.35 1.63
N VAL A 89 -4.34 4.34 2.50
CA VAL A 89 -3.11 3.55 2.72
C VAL A 89 -2.71 2.76 1.48
N ILE A 90 -3.64 2.05 0.84
CA ILE A 90 -3.34 1.25 -0.37
C ILE A 90 -2.84 2.14 -1.51
N THR A 91 -3.52 3.25 -1.76
CA THR A 91 -3.15 4.20 -2.80
C THR A 91 -1.81 4.87 -2.47
N GLY A 92 -1.61 5.28 -1.21
CA GLY A 92 -0.36 5.86 -0.74
C GLY A 92 0.83 4.93 -0.93
N MET A 93 0.70 3.66 -0.53
CA MET A 93 1.74 2.65 -0.73
C MET A 93 2.03 2.40 -2.22
N SER A 94 1.01 2.41 -3.08
CA SER A 94 1.19 2.25 -4.53
C SER A 94 1.93 3.44 -5.17
N ILE A 95 1.69 4.67 -4.68
CA ILE A 95 2.45 5.86 -5.09
C ILE A 95 3.92 5.70 -4.74
N LEU A 96 4.22 5.28 -3.49
CA LEU A 96 5.59 5.06 -3.04
C LEU A 96 6.30 3.96 -3.83
N GLU A 97 5.61 2.85 -4.11
CA GLU A 97 6.13 1.76 -4.94
C GLU A 97 6.55 2.26 -6.34
N GLY A 98 5.71 3.08 -6.97
CA GLY A 98 6.02 3.72 -8.25
C GLY A 98 7.25 4.62 -8.19
N ILE A 99 7.31 5.51 -7.19
CA ILE A 99 8.44 6.42 -6.98
C ILE A 99 9.74 5.65 -6.73
N PHE A 100 9.71 4.67 -5.82
CA PHE A 100 10.87 3.86 -5.48
C PHE A 100 11.36 3.02 -6.65
N THR A 101 10.46 2.51 -7.48
CA THR A 101 10.83 1.77 -8.70
C THR A 101 11.64 2.64 -9.66
N ASN A 102 11.15 3.85 -9.98
CA ASN A 102 11.87 4.76 -10.89
C ASN A 102 13.20 5.23 -10.27
N LEU A 103 13.19 5.55 -8.98
CA LEU A 103 14.38 5.97 -8.23
C LEU A 103 15.48 4.91 -8.21
N LEU A 104 15.13 3.65 -7.93
CA LEU A 104 16.09 2.56 -7.86
C LEU A 104 16.60 2.16 -9.25
N LYS A 105 15.74 2.18 -10.28
CA LYS A 105 16.16 1.89 -11.67
C LYS A 105 17.11 2.96 -12.20
N SER A 106 16.80 4.25 -12.02
CA SER A 106 17.67 5.35 -12.46
C SER A 106 19.06 5.33 -11.81
N LYS A 107 19.18 4.77 -10.60
CA LYS A 107 20.45 4.63 -9.86
C LYS A 107 21.13 3.27 -10.06
N ASN A 108 20.61 2.38 -10.90
CA ASN A 108 21.09 1.00 -11.08
C ASN A 108 21.13 0.19 -9.76
N LEU A 109 20.21 0.48 -8.83
CA LEU A 109 20.05 -0.21 -7.55
C LEU A 109 18.86 -1.19 -7.55
N TYR A 110 18.07 -1.20 -8.64
CA TYR A 110 16.98 -2.14 -8.80
C TYR A 110 17.51 -3.56 -9.04
N SER A 111 16.74 -4.57 -8.61
CA SER A 111 17.13 -5.97 -8.72
C SER A 111 17.26 -6.34 -10.19
N THR A 112 18.31 -7.08 -10.52
CA THR A 112 18.53 -7.60 -11.87
C THR A 112 18.87 -9.07 -11.79
N THR A 113 18.41 -9.81 -12.78
CA THR A 113 18.71 -11.23 -12.94
C THR A 113 19.21 -11.52 -14.35
N ASP A 114 20.00 -12.58 -14.49
CA ASP A 114 20.43 -13.16 -15.77
C ASP A 114 19.80 -14.55 -15.98
N ILE A 115 18.74 -14.86 -15.22
CA ILE A 115 18.01 -16.12 -15.33
C ILE A 115 16.52 -15.87 -15.52
N GLU A 116 15.91 -16.65 -16.42
CA GLU A 116 14.48 -16.64 -16.70
C GLU A 116 13.89 -18.00 -16.29
N LYS A 117 12.83 -18.00 -15.47
CA LYS A 117 12.13 -19.22 -15.07
C LYS A 117 11.37 -19.78 -16.27
N ILE A 118 11.70 -21.00 -16.70
CA ILE A 118 11.04 -21.66 -17.84
C ILE A 118 9.92 -22.57 -17.37
N TYR A 119 10.21 -23.40 -16.36
CA TYR A 119 9.29 -24.44 -15.91
C TYR A 119 9.31 -24.55 -14.39
N GLU A 120 8.14 -24.81 -13.82
CA GLU A 120 7.96 -25.24 -12.44
C GLU A 120 7.23 -26.57 -12.45
N PHE A 121 7.87 -27.58 -11.88
CA PHE A 121 7.27 -28.88 -11.65
C PHE A 121 6.93 -28.99 -10.18
N THR A 122 5.66 -29.20 -9.90
CA THR A 122 5.18 -29.50 -8.55
C THR A 122 4.66 -30.93 -8.55
N SER A 123 5.24 -31.79 -7.73
CA SER A 123 4.70 -33.13 -7.52
C SER A 123 3.42 -33.04 -6.70
N GLY A 124 2.43 -33.90 -6.96
CA GLY A 124 1.28 -34.04 -6.06
C GLY A 124 1.70 -34.36 -4.63
N ILE A 125 0.94 -33.86 -3.65
CA ILE A 125 1.20 -34.07 -2.22
C ILE A 125 1.24 -35.57 -1.94
N LYS A 126 2.34 -36.05 -1.33
CA LYS A 126 2.46 -37.43 -0.88
C LYS A 126 2.44 -37.47 0.64
N ASN A 127 1.55 -38.30 1.18
CA ASN A 127 1.57 -38.66 2.59
C ASN A 127 2.65 -39.71 2.80
N VAL A 128 3.65 -39.40 3.62
CA VAL A 128 4.71 -40.32 4.04
C VAL A 128 4.54 -40.57 5.52
N SER A 129 4.41 -41.84 5.91
CA SER A 129 4.46 -42.26 7.31
C SER A 129 5.91 -42.56 7.70
N GLU A 130 6.40 -41.93 8.75
CA GLU A 130 7.62 -42.39 9.40
C GLU A 130 7.29 -43.67 10.18
N ASN A 131 8.13 -44.69 10.00
CA ASN A 131 8.04 -46.00 10.66
C ASN A 131 6.86 -46.89 10.21
N CYS A 132 6.96 -47.39 8.98
CA CYS A 132 6.17 -48.53 8.53
C CYS A 132 6.69 -49.81 9.23
N PHE A 133 5.85 -50.45 10.04
CA PHE A 133 6.15 -51.78 10.59
C PHE A 133 5.35 -52.84 9.83
N PHE A 134 5.90 -54.03 9.70
CA PHE A 134 5.17 -55.19 9.19
C PHE A 134 4.64 -56.00 10.38
N ASP A 135 3.38 -56.42 10.33
CA ASP A 135 2.85 -57.38 11.29
C ASP A 135 3.46 -58.78 11.07
N GLY A 136 3.23 -59.70 12.02
CA GLY A 136 3.68 -61.09 11.91
C GLY A 136 3.09 -61.89 10.74
N GLU A 137 2.18 -61.30 9.96
CA GLU A 137 1.56 -61.83 8.74
C GLU A 137 1.99 -61.04 7.47
N ASN A 138 3.05 -60.23 7.55
CA ASN A 138 3.58 -59.37 6.47
C ASN A 138 2.63 -58.25 5.99
N ARG A 139 1.65 -57.83 6.79
CA ARG A 139 0.82 -56.65 6.47
C ARG A 139 1.50 -55.38 6.94
N LYS A 140 1.56 -54.38 6.07
CA LYS A 140 2.13 -53.06 6.38
C LYS A 140 1.17 -52.29 7.31
N ILE A 141 1.62 -51.96 8.50
CA ILE A 141 0.90 -51.10 9.46
C ILE A 141 1.50 -49.69 9.35
N GLU A 142 0.67 -48.74 8.93
CA GLU A 142 1.03 -47.31 8.90
C GLU A 142 0.36 -46.61 10.09
N PRO A 143 1.12 -46.05 11.06
CA PRO A 143 0.54 -45.28 12.15
C PRO A 143 -0.23 -44.06 11.62
N GLU A 144 -1.49 -43.88 12.00
CA GLU A 144 -2.30 -42.74 11.54
C GLU A 144 -1.81 -41.40 12.09
N GLU A 145 -1.10 -41.40 13.23
CA GLU A 145 -0.80 -40.20 14.02
C GLU A 145 0.45 -39.42 13.54
N GLN A 146 1.20 -39.91 12.55
CA GLN A 146 2.43 -39.25 12.06
C GLN A 146 2.58 -39.32 10.53
N LYS A 147 1.60 -38.77 9.79
CA LYS A 147 1.71 -38.60 8.33
C LYS A 147 2.34 -37.24 8.02
N GLN A 148 3.54 -37.24 7.45
CA GLN A 148 4.15 -36.04 6.88
C GLN A 148 3.66 -35.85 5.44
N GLN A 149 3.28 -34.63 5.10
CA GLN A 149 2.92 -34.27 3.73
C GLN A 149 4.15 -33.69 3.04
N LEU A 150 4.67 -34.40 2.03
CA LEU A 150 5.81 -33.96 1.25
C LEU A 150 5.35 -33.48 -0.13
N GLU A 151 5.88 -32.33 -0.53
CA GLU A 151 5.72 -31.72 -1.86
C GLU A 151 7.11 -31.44 -2.42
N ILE A 152 7.41 -31.94 -3.62
CA ILE A 152 8.66 -31.64 -4.33
C ILE A 152 8.36 -30.56 -5.36
N LYS A 153 9.09 -29.44 -5.27
CA LYS A 153 9.10 -28.37 -6.27
C LYS A 153 10.45 -28.33 -6.96
N SER A 154 10.45 -28.52 -8.28
CA SER A 154 11.63 -28.39 -9.13
C SER A 154 11.43 -27.23 -10.10
N THR A 155 12.33 -26.25 -10.08
CA THR A 155 12.28 -25.10 -10.97
C THR A 155 13.45 -25.13 -11.95
N VAL A 156 13.18 -24.95 -13.24
CA VAL A 156 14.18 -24.90 -14.31
C VAL A 156 14.33 -23.47 -14.79
N TYR A 157 15.58 -23.00 -14.86
CA TYR A 157 15.94 -21.66 -15.29
C TYR A 157 16.74 -21.68 -16.60
N LYS A 158 16.49 -20.71 -17.47
CA LYS A 158 17.31 -20.39 -18.65
C LYS A 158 18.26 -19.26 -18.29
N LYS A 159 19.53 -19.35 -18.67
CA LYS A 159 20.42 -18.18 -18.63
C LYS A 159 20.07 -17.23 -19.79
N THR A 160 19.86 -15.97 -19.49
CA THR A 160 19.45 -14.92 -20.43
C THR A 160 20.31 -13.66 -20.24
N GLU A 161 20.04 -12.63 -21.04
CA GLU A 161 20.66 -11.32 -20.85
C GLU A 161 20.17 -10.68 -19.55
N ARG A 162 21.02 -9.84 -18.95
CA ARG A 162 20.72 -9.19 -17.68
C ARG A 162 19.54 -8.24 -17.84
N HIS A 163 18.48 -8.48 -17.09
CA HIS A 163 17.25 -7.70 -17.12
C HIS A 163 16.77 -7.40 -15.71
N TYR A 164 15.83 -6.46 -15.58
CA TYR A 164 15.20 -6.16 -14.29
C TYR A 164 14.28 -7.32 -13.87
N GLU A 165 14.48 -7.84 -12.66
CA GLU A 165 13.52 -8.75 -12.03
C GLU A 165 12.54 -7.96 -11.17
N GLU A 166 11.34 -8.51 -10.92
CA GLU A 166 10.38 -7.88 -10.02
C GLU A 166 11.00 -7.71 -8.62
N MET A 167 10.95 -6.50 -8.08
CA MET A 167 11.33 -6.21 -6.70
C MET A 167 10.06 -5.87 -5.95
N HIS A 168 9.72 -6.62 -4.90
CA HIS A 168 8.60 -6.23 -4.04
C HIS A 168 8.94 -4.99 -3.21
N LEU A 169 7.93 -4.18 -2.87
CA LEU A 169 8.06 -2.96 -2.10
C LEU A 169 8.90 -3.10 -0.81
N HIS A 170 8.82 -4.25 -0.13
CA HIS A 170 9.64 -4.54 1.04
C HIS A 170 11.15 -4.44 0.75
N LYS A 171 11.60 -5.10 -0.32
CA LYS A 171 13.00 -5.11 -0.74
C LYS A 171 13.41 -3.71 -1.23
N MET A 172 12.51 -2.96 -1.86
CA MET A 172 12.78 -1.55 -2.22
C MET A 172 13.07 -0.71 -0.97
N ILE A 173 12.22 -0.81 0.06
CA ILE A 173 12.37 -0.08 1.33
C ILE A 173 13.72 -0.44 1.97
N GLU A 174 14.08 -1.72 2.02
CA GLU A 174 15.35 -2.18 2.59
C GLU A 174 16.57 -1.63 1.83
N VAL A 175 16.53 -1.64 0.50
CA VAL A 175 17.60 -1.11 -0.35
C VAL A 175 17.76 0.40 -0.09
N ILE A 176 16.65 1.15 -0.08
CA ILE A 176 16.67 2.60 0.17
C ILE A 176 17.18 2.91 1.59
N GLU A 177 16.68 2.21 2.60
CA GLU A 177 17.08 2.39 4.00
C GLU A 177 18.56 2.07 4.22
N LYS A 178 19.07 1.00 3.59
CA LYS A 178 20.48 0.63 3.63
C LYS A 178 21.34 1.72 3.01
N HIS A 179 21.00 2.16 1.79
CA HIS A 179 21.78 3.17 1.08
C HIS A 179 21.71 4.56 1.70
N ARG A 180 20.71 4.87 2.55
CA ARG A 180 20.67 6.11 3.31
C ARG A 180 21.93 6.36 4.15
N LYS A 181 22.53 5.31 4.71
CA LYS A 181 23.76 5.42 5.53
C LYS A 181 25.00 5.69 4.70
N ASP A 182 25.10 5.05 3.53
CA ASP A 182 26.32 5.05 2.70
C ASP A 182 26.28 6.10 1.58
N ASN A 183 25.09 6.53 1.15
CA ASN A 183 24.87 7.50 0.09
C ASN A 183 23.54 8.26 0.29
N PRO A 184 23.52 9.35 1.09
CA PRO A 184 22.29 10.09 1.39
C PRO A 184 21.61 10.71 0.15
N LYS A 185 22.30 10.76 -1.01
CA LYS A 185 21.74 11.25 -2.27
C LYS A 185 20.70 10.30 -2.89
N VAL A 186 20.44 9.13 -2.33
CA VAL A 186 19.40 8.22 -2.83
C VAL A 186 18.02 8.77 -2.53
N LEU A 187 17.73 9.07 -1.26
CA LEU A 187 16.49 9.68 -0.81
C LEU A 187 16.78 10.41 0.51
N ASP A 188 16.66 11.74 0.51
CA ASP A 188 16.95 12.55 1.69
C ASP A 188 15.68 12.74 2.54
N VAL A 189 15.42 11.75 3.40
CA VAL A 189 14.27 11.71 4.31
C VAL A 189 14.68 11.23 5.69
N SER A 190 13.92 11.66 6.71
CA SER A 190 14.16 11.27 8.10
C SER A 190 14.10 9.75 8.29
N HIS A 191 15.00 9.20 9.13
CA HIS A 191 14.96 7.78 9.50
C HIS A 191 13.65 7.36 10.18
N THR A 192 12.93 8.32 10.77
CA THR A 192 11.70 8.06 11.52
C THR A 192 10.57 7.54 10.64
N ILE A 193 10.64 7.72 9.31
CA ILE A 193 9.57 7.28 8.40
C ILE A 193 9.62 5.77 8.09
N TYR A 194 10.76 5.10 8.29
CA TYR A 194 10.93 3.71 7.86
C TYR A 194 10.21 2.70 8.75
N THR A 195 10.08 2.97 10.06
CA THR A 195 9.32 2.10 10.97
C THR A 195 7.82 2.10 10.63
N PRO A 196 7.14 3.27 10.53
CA PRO A 196 5.74 3.32 10.10
C PRO A 196 5.54 2.84 8.65
N LEU A 197 6.51 3.08 7.76
CA LEU A 197 6.41 2.58 6.38
C LEU A 197 6.40 1.05 6.31
N LYS A 198 7.15 0.38 7.19
CA LYS A 198 7.13 -1.10 7.31
C LYS A 198 5.81 -1.62 7.87
N SER A 199 5.20 -0.96 8.86
CA SER A 199 3.89 -1.37 9.40
C SER A 199 2.77 -1.20 8.37
N LEU A 200 2.73 -0.05 7.68
CA LEU A 200 1.74 0.21 6.61
C LEU A 200 1.87 -0.76 5.44
N LYS A 201 3.08 -1.24 5.14
CA LYS A 201 3.30 -2.29 4.13
C LYS A 201 2.61 -3.60 4.51
N GLU A 202 2.74 -4.04 5.76
CA GLU A 202 2.04 -5.25 6.23
C GLU A 202 0.53 -5.07 6.14
N LEU A 203 0.04 -3.88 6.48
CA LEU A 203 -1.37 -3.55 6.43
C LEU A 203 -1.93 -3.58 4.99
N ARG A 204 -1.19 -3.07 4.01
CA ARG A 204 -1.53 -3.18 2.58
C ARG A 204 -1.63 -4.64 2.10
N ASN A 205 -0.83 -5.55 2.68
CA ASN A 205 -0.86 -6.97 2.30
C ASN A 205 -2.05 -7.73 2.91
N ARG A 206 -2.70 -7.19 3.95
CA ARG A 206 -3.88 -7.79 4.61
C ARG A 206 -5.20 -7.57 3.88
N VAL A 207 -5.20 -6.88 2.73
CA VAL A 207 -6.39 -6.51 1.95
C VAL A 207 -7.14 -7.71 1.35
N HIS A 208 -6.59 -8.92 1.45
CA HIS A 208 -7.26 -10.16 1.06
C HIS A 208 -8.32 -10.59 2.09
N LEU A 209 -9.60 -10.34 1.78
CA LEU A 209 -10.79 -10.72 2.58
C LEU A 209 -10.85 -12.20 3.02
N GLN A 210 -10.04 -13.09 2.43
CA GLN A 210 -10.05 -14.53 2.68
C GLN A 210 -9.07 -15.01 3.76
N ILE A 211 -8.17 -14.15 4.26
CA ILE A 211 -7.18 -14.53 5.26
C ILE A 211 -7.63 -14.00 6.62
N SER A 212 -8.67 -14.61 7.20
CA SER A 212 -9.06 -14.38 8.59
C SER A 212 -8.81 -15.66 9.38
N GLN A 213 -7.76 -15.69 10.21
CA GLN A 213 -7.46 -16.85 11.06
C GLN A 213 -8.29 -16.83 12.36
N HIS A 214 -8.85 -15.67 12.73
CA HIS A 214 -9.65 -15.46 13.95
C HIS A 214 -10.89 -14.56 13.71
N ASN A 215 -11.89 -14.64 14.58
CA ASN A 215 -13.16 -13.88 14.49
C ASN A 215 -13.00 -12.35 14.67
N THR A 216 -11.82 -11.87 15.05
CA THR A 216 -11.48 -10.43 15.18
C THR A 216 -10.56 -9.95 14.07
N ASP A 217 -10.19 -10.85 13.15
CA ASP A 217 -9.29 -10.64 12.02
C ASP A 217 -10.10 -10.05 10.85
N HIS A 218 -10.68 -8.87 11.11
CA HIS A 218 -11.44 -8.10 10.13
C HIS A 218 -10.79 -6.73 9.99
N ASP A 219 -10.66 -6.26 8.75
CA ASP A 219 -10.00 -4.99 8.38
C ASP A 219 -10.47 -3.78 9.21
N TYR A 220 -11.70 -3.83 9.73
CA TYR A 220 -12.28 -2.80 10.60
C TYR A 220 -11.38 -2.40 11.79
N ASN A 221 -10.67 -3.34 12.39
CA ASN A 221 -9.82 -3.08 13.56
C ASN A 221 -8.40 -2.62 13.20
N ALA A 222 -8.00 -2.72 11.92
CA ALA A 222 -6.63 -2.53 11.50
C ALA A 222 -6.38 -1.15 10.85
N PHE A 223 -7.44 -0.43 10.47
CA PHE A 223 -7.36 0.88 9.84
C PHE A 223 -8.06 1.93 10.71
N SER A 224 -7.27 2.87 11.25
CA SER A 224 -7.73 3.96 12.10
C SER A 224 -7.16 5.31 11.63
N TYR A 225 -7.43 6.36 12.41
CA TYR A 225 -6.82 7.67 12.19
C TYR A 225 -5.28 7.61 12.18
N ILE A 226 -4.68 6.75 13.01
CA ILE A 226 -3.22 6.64 13.13
C ILE A 226 -2.61 6.23 11.78
N GLU A 227 -3.11 5.17 11.16
CA GLU A 227 -2.58 4.68 9.88
C GLU A 227 -2.79 5.70 8.75
N LYS A 228 -3.92 6.42 8.77
CA LYS A 228 -4.17 7.52 7.82
C LYS A 228 -3.13 8.63 7.98
N GLN A 229 -2.91 9.08 9.22
CA GLN A 229 -1.98 10.16 9.54
C GLN A 229 -0.54 9.76 9.21
N GLU A 230 -0.12 8.55 9.59
CA GLU A 230 1.20 8.02 9.27
C GLU A 230 1.45 7.95 7.77
N MET A 231 0.49 7.43 7.00
CA MET A 231 0.61 7.37 5.55
C MET A 231 0.72 8.77 4.93
N GLY A 232 -0.14 9.70 5.36
CA GLY A 232 -0.12 11.07 4.85
C GLY A 232 1.17 11.81 5.19
N PHE A 233 1.69 11.61 6.41
CA PHE A 233 2.98 12.15 6.84
C PHE A 233 4.14 11.59 6.00
N ILE A 234 4.19 10.27 5.77
CA ILE A 234 5.22 9.66 4.92
C ILE A 234 5.16 10.19 3.48
N LEU A 235 3.95 10.26 2.90
CA LEU A 235 3.75 10.82 1.57
C LEU A 235 4.26 12.26 1.49
N TYR A 236 3.92 13.10 2.46
CA TYR A 236 4.39 14.48 2.50
C TYR A 236 5.92 14.54 2.57
N GLN A 237 6.55 13.80 3.49
CA GLN A 237 8.01 13.79 3.64
C GLN A 237 8.73 13.36 2.37
N ILE A 238 8.23 12.34 1.66
CA ILE A 238 8.86 11.84 0.43
C ILE A 238 8.58 12.77 -0.76
N LEU A 239 7.33 13.20 -0.96
CA LEU A 239 6.93 14.02 -2.12
C LEU A 239 7.44 15.46 -2.05
N THR A 240 7.88 15.92 -0.88
CA THR A 240 8.54 17.22 -0.69
C THR A 240 10.06 17.11 -0.56
N SER A 241 10.62 15.90 -0.53
CA SER A 241 12.06 15.67 -0.43
C SER A 241 12.84 16.14 -1.66
N GLU A 242 14.08 16.56 -1.42
CA GLU A 242 15.04 16.90 -2.47
C GLU A 242 15.35 15.65 -3.32
N GLY A 243 15.27 15.81 -4.64
CA GLY A 243 15.48 14.72 -5.60
C GLY A 243 14.20 13.98 -6.01
N ILE A 244 13.08 14.16 -5.30
CA ILE A 244 11.75 13.65 -5.71
C ILE A 244 10.86 14.78 -6.21
N SER A 245 10.94 15.99 -5.62
CA SER A 245 10.05 17.10 -5.93
C SER A 245 10.72 18.19 -6.76
N ARG A 246 10.06 18.66 -7.83
CA ARG A 246 10.35 19.94 -8.49
C ARG A 246 9.57 21.09 -7.89
N ASN A 247 8.36 20.82 -7.40
CA ASN A 247 7.47 21.81 -6.84
C ASN A 247 6.76 21.24 -5.59
N PRO A 248 7.40 21.34 -4.41
CA PRO A 248 6.83 20.84 -3.16
C PRO A 248 5.46 21.42 -2.82
N ALA A 249 5.16 22.65 -3.26
CA ALA A 249 3.89 23.33 -2.98
C ALA A 249 2.67 22.56 -3.51
N THR A 250 2.83 21.78 -4.58
CA THR A 250 1.76 20.92 -5.11
C THR A 250 1.27 19.88 -4.09
N PHE A 251 2.10 19.55 -3.09
CA PHE A 251 1.84 18.53 -2.09
C PHE A 251 1.47 19.10 -0.71
N GLU A 252 1.31 20.43 -0.57
CA GLU A 252 0.91 21.09 0.68
C GLU A 252 -0.42 20.59 1.24
N PHE A 253 -1.31 20.06 0.40
CA PHE A 253 -2.56 19.46 0.86
C PHE A 253 -2.36 18.27 1.82
N LEU A 254 -1.17 17.66 1.85
CA LEU A 254 -0.81 16.59 2.79
C LEU A 254 -0.25 17.10 4.12
N GLU A 255 0.07 18.39 4.24
CA GLU A 255 0.65 19.01 5.44
C GLU A 255 -0.27 18.87 6.67
N VAL A 256 -1.59 18.75 6.43
CA VAL A 256 -2.59 18.44 7.47
C VAL A 256 -2.23 17.21 8.31
N ASN A 257 -1.44 16.27 7.75
CA ASN A 257 -1.01 15.05 8.44
C ASN A 257 0.27 15.24 9.27
N CYS A 258 0.94 16.39 9.19
CA CYS A 258 2.18 16.68 9.93
C CYS A 258 1.93 17.30 11.30
N ILE A 259 0.71 17.81 11.54
CA ILE A 259 0.31 18.41 12.81
C ILE A 259 -0.04 17.27 13.77
N LYS A 260 0.68 17.18 14.89
CA LYS A 260 0.21 16.40 16.04
C LYS A 260 -0.94 17.20 16.63
N GLU A 261 -2.12 16.62 16.77
CA GLU A 261 -3.18 17.16 17.61
C GLU A 261 -2.64 17.22 19.06
N ASN A 262 -1.96 18.32 19.40
CA ASN A 262 -2.09 18.89 20.72
C ASN A 262 -3.45 19.61 20.65
N ASP A 263 -4.53 18.97 21.12
CA ASP A 263 -5.76 19.59 21.66
C ASP A 263 -6.97 18.63 21.53
N GLU A 264 -6.99 17.57 22.34
CA GLU A 264 -8.24 16.97 22.83
C GLU A 264 -8.14 16.70 24.34
N ASN A 265 -7.74 17.74 25.08
CA ASN A 265 -7.97 17.83 26.53
C ASN A 265 -8.10 19.31 26.91
N GLN A 266 -9.27 19.88 26.64
CA GLN A 266 -9.87 20.98 27.41
C GLN A 266 -11.37 21.09 27.13
#